data_AF-A0A7C4Y7P4-F1
#
_entry.id   AF-A0A7C4Y7P4-F1
#
_cell.length_a   1.000
_cell.length_b   1.000
_cell.length_c   1.000
_cell.angle_alpha   90.00
_cell.angle_beta   90.00
_cell.angle_gamma   90.00
#
_symmetry.space_group_name_H-M   'P 1'
#
loop_
_entity.id
_entity.type
_entity.pdbx_description
1 polymer ?
#
loop_
_entity_poly.entity_id
_entity_poly.type
_entity_poly.pdbx_seq_one_letter_code
_entity_poly.pdbx_strand_id
1 'polypeptide(L)'
;MASPYFGKPTASWPRITDRLIKRHPLPMQELTDAALEAWRLIFEESVIGGSLRIGTDLYPQPQVIGDFLHELIPLVVEKTHPGEWRRDQLASEKDLVCLIDPAYSIEIKTSSSPKGIYGNRSFSQVGKARPAKKEKSGYYLAINFSPIHRLRAAGRITLIRFGWLDHEDWTGQAAASGQQASLRPEVLLGKLRTIYQYVSS
;
A
#
# COMPACT_ATOMS: atom_id res chain seq x y z
N MET A 1 -6.72 -7.37 16.12
CA MET A 1 -6.31 -6.39 17.15
C MET A 1 -7.41 -5.35 17.38
N ALA A 2 -7.54 -4.78 18.59
CA ALA A 2 -8.54 -3.73 18.84
C ALA A 2 -8.13 -2.41 18.14
N SER A 3 -9.10 -1.70 17.54
CA SER A 3 -8.82 -0.45 16.82
C SER A 3 -8.21 0.59 17.76
N PRO A 4 -7.06 1.21 17.40
CA PRO A 4 -6.47 2.30 18.19
C PRO A 4 -7.31 3.59 18.17
N TYR A 5 -8.32 3.65 17.28
CA TYR A 5 -9.23 4.78 17.12
C TYR A 5 -10.59 4.57 17.78
N PHE A 6 -10.84 3.39 18.38
CA PHE A 6 -12.14 3.06 18.98
C PHE A 6 -12.55 4.09 20.04
N GLY A 7 -13.75 4.65 19.88
CA GLY A 7 -14.31 5.67 20.78
C GLY A 7 -13.57 7.02 20.77
N LYS A 8 -12.67 7.26 19.80
CA LYS A 8 -11.91 8.50 19.69
C LYS A 8 -12.51 9.44 18.64
N PRO A 9 -12.66 10.75 18.93
CA PRO A 9 -13.17 11.70 17.95
C PRO A 9 -12.21 11.84 16.75
N THR A 10 -12.75 12.10 15.57
CA THR A 10 -12.01 12.21 14.30
C THR A 10 -10.83 13.18 14.39
N ALA A 11 -11.01 14.31 15.09
CA ALA A 11 -9.98 15.31 15.33
C ALA A 11 -8.73 14.78 16.06
N SER A 12 -8.85 13.67 16.81
CA SER A 12 -7.74 13.04 17.54
C SER A 12 -6.99 11.98 16.73
N TRP A 13 -7.57 11.47 15.64
CA TRP A 13 -6.97 10.43 14.81
C TRP A 13 -5.58 10.80 14.28
N PRO A 14 -5.35 12.02 13.73
CA PRO A 14 -4.01 12.46 13.31
C PRO A 14 -2.92 12.16 14.34
N ARG A 15 -3.16 12.57 15.60
CA ARG A 15 -2.21 12.41 16.71
C ARG A 15 -2.06 10.94 17.14
N ILE A 16 -3.10 10.12 17.00
CA ILE A 16 -3.03 8.67 17.26
C ILE A 16 -2.13 8.03 16.20
N THR A 17 -2.35 8.34 14.93
CA THR A 17 -1.56 7.86 13.79
C THR A 17 -0.09 8.20 13.97
N ASP A 18 0.25 9.44 14.34
CA ASP A 18 1.64 9.84 14.58
C ASP A 18 2.34 8.98 15.65
N ARG A 19 1.61 8.58 16.70
CA ARG A 19 2.15 7.67 17.73
C ARG A 19 2.32 6.26 17.22
N LEU A 20 1.39 5.76 16.40
CA LEU A 20 1.48 4.43 15.79
C LEU A 20 2.67 4.34 14.84
N ILE A 21 2.90 5.40 14.05
CA ILE A 21 4.04 5.51 13.14
C ILE A 21 5.34 5.54 13.93
N LYS A 22 5.44 6.39 14.98
CA LYS A 22 6.65 6.49 15.81
C LYS A 22 7.01 5.17 16.52
N ARG A 23 6.02 4.31 16.77
CA ARG A 23 6.21 3.00 17.42
C ARG A 23 6.51 1.87 16.42
N HIS A 24 6.35 2.12 15.13
CA HIS A 24 6.57 1.10 14.13
C HIS A 24 8.07 0.76 14.05
N PRO A 25 8.47 -0.52 14.03
CA PRO A 25 9.88 -0.90 14.07
C PRO A 25 10.62 -0.56 12.78
N LEU A 26 9.93 -0.57 11.63
CA LEU A 26 10.51 -0.14 10.35
C LEU A 26 10.39 1.39 10.18
N PRO A 27 11.50 2.12 9.97
CA PRO A 27 11.47 3.56 9.73
C PRO A 27 10.71 3.95 8.45
N MET A 28 10.00 5.08 8.51
CA MET A 28 9.21 5.56 7.37
C MET A 28 10.06 5.91 6.15
N GLN A 29 11.30 6.35 6.37
CA GLN A 29 12.22 6.63 5.28
C GLN A 29 12.55 5.35 4.51
N GLU A 30 12.76 4.23 5.19
CA GLU A 30 13.08 2.95 4.55
C GLU A 30 11.88 2.40 3.77
N LEU A 31 10.65 2.62 4.26
CA LEU A 31 9.44 2.30 3.49
C LEU A 31 9.31 3.15 2.21
N THR A 32 9.63 4.45 2.32
CA THR A 32 9.68 5.34 1.15
C THR A 32 10.74 4.88 0.16
N ASP A 33 11.96 4.59 0.64
CA ASP A 33 13.08 4.18 -0.20
C ASP A 33 12.79 2.84 -0.88
N ALA A 34 12.19 1.88 -0.17
CA ALA A 34 11.80 0.60 -0.75
C ALA A 34 10.76 0.76 -1.88
N ALA A 35 9.78 1.66 -1.72
CA ALA A 35 8.80 1.95 -2.75
C ALA A 35 9.43 2.63 -3.98
N LEU A 36 10.32 3.58 -3.77
CA LEU A 36 11.05 4.26 -4.85
C LEU A 36 12.02 3.32 -5.56
N GLU A 37 12.71 2.44 -4.83
CA GLU A 37 13.58 1.42 -5.41
C GLU A 37 12.77 0.39 -6.21
N ALA A 38 11.62 -0.07 -5.71
CA ALA A 38 10.74 -0.93 -6.49
C ALA A 38 10.29 -0.26 -7.80
N TRP A 39 9.98 1.04 -7.77
CA TRP A 39 9.69 1.80 -8.98
C TRP A 39 10.88 1.83 -9.94
N ARG A 40 12.08 2.12 -9.43
CA ARG A 40 13.34 2.13 -10.20
C ARG A 40 13.61 0.77 -10.85
N LEU A 41 13.46 -0.32 -10.10
CA LEU A 41 13.63 -1.68 -10.61
C LEU A 41 12.68 -2.01 -11.75
N ILE A 42 11.43 -1.55 -11.70
CA ILE A 42 10.46 -1.75 -12.79
C ILE A 42 10.89 -1.00 -14.06
N PHE A 43 11.31 0.25 -13.95
CA PHE A 43 11.44 1.13 -15.12
C PHE A 43 12.87 1.30 -15.64
N GLU A 44 13.88 1.06 -14.81
CA GLU A 44 15.29 1.27 -15.16
C GLU A 44 16.04 -0.05 -15.31
N GLU A 45 15.71 -1.06 -14.49
CA GLU A 45 16.43 -2.33 -14.42
C GLU A 45 15.69 -3.52 -15.05
N SER A 46 14.42 -3.34 -15.47
CA SER A 46 13.67 -4.45 -16.07
C SER A 46 14.24 -4.86 -17.41
N VAL A 47 14.37 -6.18 -17.62
CA VAL A 47 14.80 -6.78 -18.89
C VAL A 47 13.87 -7.95 -19.23
N ILE A 48 13.18 -7.86 -20.37
CA ILE A 48 12.23 -8.85 -20.87
C ILE A 48 12.75 -9.37 -22.21
N GLY A 49 12.88 -10.70 -22.33
CA GLY A 49 13.38 -11.34 -23.55
C GLY A 49 14.82 -10.94 -23.92
N GLY A 50 15.61 -10.47 -22.94
CA GLY A 50 17.02 -10.09 -23.11
C GLY A 50 17.28 -8.64 -23.56
N SER A 51 16.27 -7.89 -24.00
CA SER A 51 16.47 -6.52 -24.50
C SER A 51 15.33 -5.53 -24.25
N LEU A 52 14.09 -6.01 -24.08
CA LEU A 52 12.92 -5.13 -23.95
C LEU A 52 12.79 -4.60 -22.52
N ARG A 53 12.34 -3.35 -22.37
CA ARG A 53 12.17 -2.70 -21.07
C ARG A 53 10.78 -2.11 -20.86
N ILE A 54 10.31 -2.16 -19.62
CA ILE A 54 9.05 -1.49 -19.21
C ILE A 54 9.27 0.03 -19.15
N GLY A 55 8.33 0.80 -19.69
CA GLY A 55 8.42 2.26 -19.81
C GLY A 55 9.20 2.74 -21.04
N THR A 56 9.90 1.85 -21.75
CA THR A 56 10.58 2.16 -23.02
C THR A 56 9.90 1.45 -24.19
N ASP A 57 9.84 0.12 -24.14
CA ASP A 57 9.25 -0.71 -25.20
C ASP A 57 7.82 -1.13 -24.85
N LEU A 58 7.58 -1.38 -23.55
CA LEU A 58 6.33 -1.89 -23.01
C LEU A 58 5.67 -0.84 -22.12
N TYR A 59 4.36 -0.65 -22.26
CA TYR A 59 3.59 0.29 -21.45
C TYR A 59 2.39 -0.41 -20.79
N PRO A 60 2.62 -1.23 -19.75
CA PRO A 60 1.55 -1.93 -19.05
C PRO A 60 0.48 -1.01 -18.48
N GLN A 61 -0.73 -1.56 -18.31
CA GLN A 61 -1.82 -0.88 -17.63
C GLN A 61 -1.48 -0.65 -16.15
N PRO A 62 -2.06 0.37 -15.50
CA PRO A 62 -1.78 0.67 -14.09
C PRO A 62 -1.93 -0.50 -13.13
N GLN A 63 -2.88 -1.40 -13.37
CA GLN A 63 -3.07 -2.59 -12.55
C GLN A 63 -1.82 -3.47 -12.51
N VAL A 64 -1.20 -3.72 -13.68
CA VAL A 64 0.02 -4.54 -13.78
C VAL A 64 1.20 -3.87 -13.07
N ILE A 65 1.31 -2.55 -13.16
CA ILE A 65 2.33 -1.78 -12.40
C ILE A 65 2.08 -1.92 -10.89
N GLY A 66 0.81 -1.84 -10.48
CA GLY A 66 0.40 -2.06 -9.10
C GLY A 66 0.78 -3.46 -8.60
N ASP A 67 0.57 -4.49 -9.42
CA ASP A 67 0.93 -5.88 -9.10
C ASP A 67 2.46 -6.03 -8.94
N PHE A 68 3.26 -5.41 -9.83
CA PHE A 68 4.72 -5.38 -9.65
C PHE A 68 5.16 -4.69 -8.36
N LEU A 69 4.56 -3.55 -8.02
CA LEU A 69 4.88 -2.85 -6.77
C LEU A 69 4.51 -3.68 -5.54
N HIS A 70 3.39 -4.40 -5.59
CA HIS A 70 2.97 -5.32 -4.52
C HIS A 70 4.01 -6.43 -4.28
N GLU A 71 4.61 -6.96 -5.33
CA GLU A 71 5.64 -8.01 -5.23
C GLU A 71 7.02 -7.45 -4.85
N LEU A 72 7.43 -6.34 -5.45
CA LEU A 72 8.80 -5.85 -5.35
C LEU A 72 9.08 -5.10 -4.04
N ILE A 73 8.11 -4.36 -3.50
CA ILE A 73 8.34 -3.58 -2.28
C ILE A 73 8.67 -4.49 -1.08
N PRO A 74 7.90 -5.55 -0.78
CA PRO A 74 8.25 -6.48 0.28
C PRO A 74 9.61 -7.15 0.05
N LEU A 75 9.93 -7.50 -1.21
CA LEU A 75 11.22 -8.10 -1.58
C LEU A 75 12.40 -7.15 -1.34
N VAL A 76 12.24 -5.84 -1.61
CA VAL A 76 13.29 -4.86 -1.32
C VAL A 76 13.52 -4.77 0.19
N VAL A 77 12.45 -4.67 0.99
CA VAL A 77 12.56 -4.62 2.46
C VAL A 77 13.16 -5.90 3.03
N GLU A 78 12.76 -7.08 2.54
CA GLU A 78 13.30 -8.38 2.96
C GLU A 78 14.80 -8.48 2.71
N LYS A 79 15.28 -7.97 1.58
CA LYS A 79 16.71 -7.95 1.25
C LYS A 79 17.52 -7.03 2.15
N THR A 80 16.95 -5.91 2.58
CA THR A 80 17.64 -4.98 3.48
C THR A 80 17.54 -5.37 4.95
N HIS A 81 16.52 -6.16 5.33
CA HIS A 81 16.27 -6.62 6.70
C HIS A 81 16.08 -8.14 6.79
N PRO A 82 17.09 -8.94 6.39
CA PRO A 82 16.96 -10.38 6.36
C PRO A 82 16.73 -10.95 7.76
N GLY A 83 15.69 -11.79 7.89
CA GLY A 83 15.33 -12.42 9.17
C GLY A 83 14.42 -11.57 10.07
N GLU A 84 14.17 -10.31 9.73
CA GLU A 84 13.23 -9.44 10.45
C GLU A 84 11.95 -9.18 9.66
N TRP A 85 12.06 -9.10 8.33
CA TRP A 85 10.96 -8.86 7.41
C TRP A 85 10.99 -9.84 6.26
N ARG A 86 9.80 -10.18 5.74
CA ARG A 86 9.67 -10.96 4.51
C ARG A 86 8.40 -10.62 3.75
N ARG A 87 8.35 -10.96 2.47
CA ARG A 87 7.07 -11.02 1.74
C ARG A 87 6.13 -12.09 2.31
N ASP A 88 4.84 -11.95 2.02
CA ASP A 88 3.85 -12.98 2.34
C ASP A 88 4.15 -14.31 1.63
N GLN A 89 3.73 -15.39 2.28
CA GLN A 89 3.80 -16.74 1.74
C GLN A 89 2.43 -17.42 1.75
N LEU A 90 1.51 -16.92 2.58
CA LEU A 90 0.16 -17.43 2.71
C LEU A 90 -0.85 -16.31 2.46
N ALA A 91 -1.97 -16.64 1.81
CA ALA A 91 -3.03 -15.67 1.51
C ALA A 91 -3.68 -15.01 2.76
N SER A 92 -3.44 -15.55 3.96
CA SER A 92 -3.90 -15.00 5.24
C SER A 92 -2.97 -13.92 5.81
N GLU A 93 -1.76 -13.79 5.28
CA GLU A 93 -0.73 -12.86 5.76
C GLU A 93 -0.86 -11.49 5.10
N LYS A 94 -0.36 -10.45 5.77
CA LYS A 94 -0.14 -9.13 5.18
C LYS A 94 1.01 -9.18 4.17
N ASP A 95 0.99 -8.29 3.19
CA ASP A 95 1.93 -8.31 2.05
C ASP A 95 3.40 -8.23 2.49
N LEU A 96 3.70 -7.46 3.54
CA LEU A 96 5.01 -7.38 4.18
C LEU A 96 4.89 -7.83 5.65
N VAL A 97 5.46 -8.98 5.97
CA VAL A 97 5.35 -9.66 7.27
C VAL A 97 6.51 -9.29 8.18
N CYS A 98 6.20 -8.81 9.38
CA CYS A 98 7.19 -8.63 10.44
C CYS A 98 7.39 -9.96 11.18
N LEU A 99 8.61 -10.49 11.16
CA LEU A 99 8.95 -11.77 11.79
C LEU A 99 9.15 -11.64 13.31
N ILE A 100 9.48 -10.45 13.80
CA ILE A 100 9.68 -10.17 15.22
C ILE A 100 8.32 -10.07 15.94
N ASP A 101 7.38 -9.32 15.36
CA ASP A 101 6.01 -9.20 15.89
C ASP A 101 5.02 -8.98 14.72
N PRO A 102 4.19 -10.00 14.39
CA PRO A 102 3.24 -9.93 13.30
C PRO A 102 2.24 -8.76 13.37
N ALA A 103 2.01 -8.16 14.55
CA ALA A 103 1.15 -6.99 14.71
C ALA A 103 1.63 -5.74 13.93
N TYR A 104 2.93 -5.71 13.58
CA TYR A 104 3.53 -4.66 12.75
C TYR A 104 3.57 -5.00 11.26
N SER A 105 2.97 -6.12 10.84
CA SER A 105 2.93 -6.45 9.41
C SER A 105 2.07 -5.46 8.62
N ILE A 106 2.46 -5.20 7.38
CA ILE A 106 1.96 -4.09 6.55
C ILE A 106 1.20 -4.63 5.35
N GLU A 107 -0.01 -4.11 5.15
CA GLU A 107 -0.76 -4.25 3.91
C GLU A 107 -0.32 -3.17 2.91
N ILE A 108 -0.05 -3.53 1.66
CA ILE A 108 0.25 -2.57 0.59
C ILE A 108 -1.04 -2.30 -0.19
N LYS A 109 -1.22 -1.06 -0.62
CA LYS A 109 -2.29 -0.68 -1.56
C LYS A 109 -1.74 0.31 -2.56
N THR A 110 -1.89 0.00 -3.84
CA THR A 110 -1.41 0.84 -4.93
C THR A 110 -2.59 1.45 -5.69
N SER A 111 -2.42 2.64 -6.27
CA SER A 111 -3.43 3.25 -7.12
C SER A 111 -2.84 4.27 -8.08
N SER A 112 -3.34 4.29 -9.31
CA SER A 112 -3.04 5.38 -10.25
C SER A 112 -3.93 6.60 -10.10
N SER A 113 -4.85 6.60 -9.12
CA SER A 113 -5.60 7.80 -8.74
C SER A 113 -4.64 8.82 -8.09
N PRO A 114 -4.82 10.13 -8.29
CA PRO A 114 -3.93 11.13 -7.70
C PRO A 114 -3.83 11.07 -6.17
N LYS A 115 -4.94 10.74 -5.49
CA LYS A 115 -5.02 10.69 -4.02
C LYS A 115 -5.89 9.55 -3.48
N GLY A 116 -6.65 8.87 -4.33
CA GLY A 116 -7.53 7.77 -3.93
C GLY A 116 -6.74 6.49 -3.65
N ILE A 117 -7.22 5.69 -2.71
CA ILE A 117 -6.75 4.32 -2.48
C ILE A 117 -7.99 3.45 -2.39
N TYR A 118 -7.92 2.26 -3.00
CA TYR A 118 -9.06 1.38 -3.17
C TYR A 118 -8.69 -0.02 -2.70
N GLY A 119 -9.62 -0.66 -2.00
CA GLY A 119 -9.53 -2.06 -1.59
C GLY A 119 -10.35 -2.93 -2.52
N ASN A 120 -10.11 -4.24 -2.48
CA ASN A 120 -10.97 -5.21 -3.17
C ASN A 120 -12.40 -5.14 -2.60
N ARG A 121 -13.41 -5.47 -3.40
CA ARG A 121 -14.83 -5.57 -2.95
C ARG A 121 -15.00 -6.39 -1.65
N SER A 122 -14.15 -7.39 -1.44
CA SER A 122 -14.16 -8.20 -0.22
C SER A 122 -13.90 -7.40 1.07
N PHE A 123 -13.30 -6.21 0.98
CA PHE A 123 -13.05 -5.32 2.12
C PHE A 123 -14.32 -4.67 2.69
N SER A 124 -15.44 -4.67 1.98
CA SER A 124 -16.72 -4.12 2.47
C SER A 124 -17.78 -5.18 2.76
N GLN A 125 -17.47 -6.46 2.53
CA GLN A 125 -18.41 -7.55 2.75
C GLN A 125 -18.15 -8.21 4.11
N VAL A 126 -19.11 -8.10 5.03
CA VAL A 126 -19.16 -8.87 6.28
C VAL A 126 -19.67 -10.28 5.97
N GLY A 127 -18.81 -11.13 5.42
CA GLY A 127 -19.17 -12.49 5.04
C GLY A 127 -19.07 -13.48 6.20
N LYS A 128 -20.14 -14.25 6.45
CA LYS A 128 -20.24 -15.41 7.36
C LYS A 128 -18.95 -16.25 7.35
N ALA A 129 -18.57 -16.72 8.54
CA ALA A 129 -17.31 -17.41 8.85
C ALA A 129 -16.94 -18.48 7.81
N ARG A 130 -15.77 -18.30 7.20
CA ARG A 130 -14.97 -19.30 6.47
C ARG A 130 -13.52 -19.14 6.95
N PRO A 131 -12.70 -20.20 6.95
CA PRO A 131 -11.46 -20.24 7.74
C PRO A 131 -10.44 -19.18 7.29
N ALA A 132 -9.64 -18.71 8.27
CA ALA A 132 -8.44 -17.87 8.15
C ALA A 132 -8.48 -16.75 7.09
N LYS A 133 -9.46 -15.85 7.16
CA LYS A 133 -9.43 -14.62 6.35
C LYS A 133 -8.32 -13.70 6.87
N LYS A 134 -7.49 -13.20 5.95
CA LYS A 134 -6.48 -12.14 6.17
C LYS A 134 -7.06 -11.03 7.05
N GLU A 135 -6.34 -10.66 8.11
CA GLU A 135 -6.76 -9.57 8.99
C GLU A 135 -6.83 -8.28 8.17
N LYS A 136 -7.99 -7.61 8.18
CA LYS A 136 -8.20 -6.39 7.37
C LYS A 136 -7.88 -5.11 8.13
N SER A 137 -7.83 -5.16 9.46
CA SER A 137 -7.29 -4.06 10.26
C SER A 137 -5.77 -4.19 10.34
N GLY A 138 -5.04 -3.10 10.52
CA GLY A 138 -3.58 -3.12 10.67
C GLY A 138 -2.88 -1.94 10.00
N TYR A 139 -1.57 -2.06 9.84
CA TYR A 139 -0.77 -1.07 9.13
C TYR A 139 -0.96 -1.16 7.61
N TYR A 140 -0.96 -0.01 6.94
CA TYR A 140 -1.12 0.13 5.51
C TYR A 140 -0.06 1.06 4.92
N LEU A 141 0.59 0.61 3.85
CA LEU A 141 1.40 1.42 2.95
C LEU A 141 0.58 1.71 1.68
N ALA A 142 0.16 2.95 1.54
CA ALA A 142 -0.64 3.44 0.43
C ALA A 142 0.23 4.20 -0.58
N ILE A 143 0.26 3.73 -1.82
CA ILE A 143 1.13 4.25 -2.88
C ILE A 143 0.29 4.73 -4.05
N ASN A 144 0.45 6.01 -4.37
CA ASN A 144 -0.14 6.59 -5.57
C ASN A 144 0.95 6.86 -6.60
N PHE A 145 0.63 6.62 -7.87
CA PHE A 145 1.54 6.84 -8.99
C PHE A 145 0.83 7.41 -10.21
N SER A 146 1.57 8.05 -11.11
CA SER A 146 1.03 8.47 -12.40
C SER A 146 1.07 7.32 -13.41
N PRO A 147 0.01 7.12 -14.21
CA PRO A 147 0.05 6.18 -15.33
C PRO A 147 1.21 6.47 -16.27
N ILE A 148 1.76 5.40 -16.85
CA ILE A 148 2.75 5.51 -17.93
C ILE A 148 2.05 5.57 -19.28
N HIS A 149 2.64 6.29 -20.23
CA HIS A 149 2.12 6.41 -21.58
C HIS A 149 3.26 6.48 -22.58
N ARG A 150 3.08 5.87 -23.76
CA ARG A 150 4.06 5.89 -24.85
C ARG A 150 4.50 7.29 -25.28
N LEU A 151 3.62 8.28 -25.17
CA LEU A 151 3.82 9.63 -25.67
C LEU A 151 4.13 10.66 -24.57
N ARG A 152 4.35 10.24 -23.32
CA ARG A 152 4.59 11.16 -22.20
C ARG A 152 5.79 10.70 -21.39
N ALA A 153 6.33 11.62 -20.59
CA ALA A 153 7.39 11.34 -19.64
C ALA A 153 7.06 10.11 -18.78
N ALA A 154 8.09 9.40 -18.36
CA ALA A 154 7.97 8.24 -17.48
C ALA A 154 7.07 8.57 -16.28
N GLY A 155 6.20 7.62 -15.94
CA GLY A 155 5.38 7.72 -14.74
C GLY A 155 6.27 7.82 -13.50
N ARG A 156 5.66 8.14 -12.36
CA ARG A 156 6.36 8.21 -11.07
C ARG A 156 5.43 7.91 -9.93
N ILE A 157 6.00 7.50 -8.80
CA ILE A 157 5.30 7.58 -7.52
C ILE A 157 5.09 9.06 -7.18
N THR A 158 3.84 9.42 -6.90
CA THR A 158 3.42 10.80 -6.63
C THR A 158 3.16 11.05 -5.15
N LEU A 159 2.73 10.02 -4.41
CA LEU A 159 2.39 10.12 -3.00
C LEU A 159 2.55 8.76 -2.33
N ILE A 160 3.21 8.72 -1.18
CA ILE A 160 3.25 7.56 -0.29
C ILE A 160 2.70 7.99 1.05
N ARG A 161 1.78 7.18 1.56
CA ARG A 161 1.20 7.36 2.88
C ARG A 161 1.32 6.09 3.71
N PHE A 162 1.45 6.26 5.01
CA PHE A 162 1.52 5.16 5.95
C PHE A 162 0.65 5.43 7.18
N GLY A 163 0.08 4.37 7.76
CA GLY A 163 -0.73 4.48 8.96
C GLY A 163 -1.50 3.21 9.25
N TRP A 164 -2.54 3.32 10.08
CA TRP A 164 -3.38 2.17 10.48
C TRP A 164 -4.80 2.36 9.96
N LEU A 165 -5.35 1.36 9.30
CA LEU A 165 -6.76 1.34 8.90
C LEU A 165 -7.48 0.17 9.57
N ASP A 166 -8.74 0.40 9.90
CA ASP A 166 -9.64 -0.62 10.39
C ASP A 166 -10.46 -1.21 9.24
N HIS A 167 -10.91 -2.46 9.37
CA HIS A 167 -11.79 -3.08 8.38
C HIS A 167 -13.02 -2.21 8.06
N GLU A 168 -13.59 -1.56 9.08
CA GLU A 168 -14.79 -0.71 8.98
C GLU A 168 -14.56 0.62 8.27
N ASP A 169 -13.30 1.02 8.07
CA ASP A 169 -12.98 2.23 7.31
C ASP A 169 -13.29 2.08 5.81
N TRP A 170 -13.31 0.83 5.32
CA TRP A 170 -13.56 0.50 3.93
C TRP A 170 -15.05 0.53 3.62
N THR A 171 -15.46 1.50 2.81
CA THR A 171 -16.85 1.64 2.36
C THR A 171 -17.03 0.92 1.03
N GLY A 172 -17.95 -0.04 0.97
CA GLY A 172 -18.33 -0.70 -0.27
C GLY A 172 -19.19 0.20 -1.14
N GLN A 173 -19.09 0.07 -2.46
CA GLN A 173 -20.05 0.68 -3.36
C GLN A 173 -21.40 -0.07 -3.29
N ALA A 174 -22.51 0.68 -3.19
CA ALA A 174 -23.86 0.12 -3.11
C ALA A 174 -24.34 -0.56 -4.41
N ALA A 175 -23.74 -0.23 -5.55
CA ALA A 175 -24.07 -0.83 -6.84
C ALA A 175 -23.36 -2.19 -7.03
N ALA A 176 -24.09 -3.20 -7.52
CA ALA A 176 -23.58 -4.55 -7.80
C ALA A 176 -22.38 -4.60 -8.79
N SER A 177 -22.16 -3.52 -9.55
CA SER A 177 -21.03 -3.34 -10.47
C SER A 177 -19.75 -2.82 -9.82
N GLY A 178 -19.80 -2.30 -8.59
CA GLY A 178 -18.65 -1.67 -7.94
C GLY A 178 -17.60 -2.69 -7.51
N GLN A 179 -16.47 -2.78 -8.22
CA GLN A 179 -15.41 -3.76 -7.97
C GLN A 179 -14.50 -3.38 -6.79
N GLN A 180 -14.72 -2.21 -6.18
CA GLN A 180 -13.76 -1.56 -5.28
C GLN A 180 -14.44 -1.01 -4.02
N ALA A 181 -13.74 -1.09 -2.88
CA ALA A 181 -14.06 -0.38 -1.65
C ALA A 181 -13.18 0.88 -1.54
N SER A 182 -13.74 1.98 -1.03
CA SER A 182 -13.03 3.26 -0.90
C SER A 182 -12.95 3.73 0.55
N LEU A 183 -12.08 4.71 0.81
CA LEU A 183 -11.92 5.34 2.12
C LEU A 183 -12.56 6.73 2.11
N ARG A 184 -13.21 7.07 3.23
CA ARG A 184 -13.76 8.41 3.45
C ARG A 184 -12.63 9.44 3.61
N PRO A 185 -12.82 10.71 3.22
CA PRO A 185 -11.77 11.74 3.33
C PRO A 185 -11.19 11.90 4.74
N GLU A 186 -12.04 11.85 5.77
CA GLU A 186 -11.62 11.93 7.17
C GLU A 186 -10.69 10.78 7.60
N VAL A 187 -10.87 9.58 7.02
CA VAL A 187 -9.96 8.45 7.24
C VAL A 187 -8.63 8.70 6.55
N LEU A 188 -8.64 9.13 5.29
CA LEU A 188 -7.42 9.40 4.54
C LEU A 188 -6.56 10.50 5.20
N LEU A 189 -7.19 11.52 5.78
CA LEU A 189 -6.51 12.63 6.44
C LEU A 189 -6.12 12.32 7.89
N GLY A 190 -6.95 11.53 8.59
CA GLY A 190 -6.78 11.25 10.01
C GLY A 190 -5.92 10.03 10.31
N LYS A 191 -6.05 8.97 9.51
CA LYS A 191 -5.48 7.65 9.78
C LYS A 191 -4.27 7.27 8.91
N LEU A 192 -3.98 8.06 7.87
CA LEU A 192 -2.81 7.90 7.01
C LEU A 192 -2.01 9.20 6.98
N ARG A 193 -0.69 9.12 7.19
CA ARG A 193 0.23 10.25 7.06
C ARG A 193 1.01 10.17 5.78
N THR A 194 1.16 11.30 5.11
CA THR A 194 2.10 11.45 4.00
C THR A 194 3.51 11.28 4.51
N ILE A 195 4.24 10.32 3.95
CA ILE A 195 5.67 10.07 4.20
C ILE A 195 6.53 10.42 3.00
N TYR A 196 5.92 10.56 1.82
CA TYR A 196 6.54 11.07 0.61
C TYR A 196 5.49 11.75 -0.27
N GLN A 197 5.85 12.87 -0.88
CA GLN A 197 5.06 13.51 -1.90
C GLN A 197 5.99 14.09 -2.97
N TYR A 198 5.74 13.73 -4.23
CA TYR A 198 6.47 14.31 -5.33
C TYR A 198 6.09 15.79 -5.46
N VAL A 199 7.11 16.65 -5.50
CA VAL A 199 6.99 18.09 -5.78
C VAL A 199 7.62 18.32 -7.14
N SER A 200 6.84 18.79 -8.12
CA SER A 200 7.39 19.25 -9.38
C SER A 200 8.15 20.55 -9.14
N SER A 201 9.45 20.54 -9.43
CA SER A 201 10.26 21.76 -9.58
C SER A 201 9.78 22.60 -10.75
#